data_AF-A0A6B0X509-F1
#
_entry.id   AF-A0A6B0X509-F1
#
_cell.length_a   1.000
_cell.length_b   1.000
_cell.length_c   1.000
_cell.angle_alpha   90.00
_cell.angle_beta   90.00
_cell.angle_gamma   90.00
#
_symmetry.space_group_name_H-M   'P 1'
#
loop_
_entity.id
_entity.type
_entity.pdbx_description
1 polymer ?
#
loop_
_entity_poly.entity_id
_entity_poly.type
_entity_poly.pdbx_seq_one_letter_code
_entity_poly.pdbx_strand_id
1 'polypeptide(L)'
;PLYVLIDEYDNFANTVLAHHGEEAYQAFTHGGGFYRNFFATLKDGAGYSDGGLERLFITGVSPITMDDVTSGFNIGRNISLRPEFNDMLGFTEEEVRTLLEMYRDCGAFNQDVEGALAVMREWYNGYRFAEEAEGVLYNTDMVLYFLAESMPNKRAPRELIDTNVRIDYGKLRHLLTVNRQLNGNFDLLRRIIGEQAADSTIQLSFPLERLNRRENFLSLLHYFGLLSIHAIAHGVPRLGIPNQTVKRLMYGYLRDAYDDVGVFSVDVYTFSRLMRQMAFDGAWQPVLDFLRDALVEQTGIRDYMDGEKVVHGFVAAYLSLVDQFLLHSEYELNKGYADLYLEPFVAQYPDVGYGYVLELKYLKRSEAADDAVVAAKVQEAVEQLRGYLADPALRSRYPSVQHIGLAVVLHGWELVAYEAVEDASV
;
A
#
# COMPACT_ATOMS: atom_id res chain seq x y z
N PRO A 1 -38.88 -20.88 11.86
CA PRO A 1 -38.32 -19.95 10.84
C PRO A 1 -36.83 -20.18 10.72
N LEU A 2 -36.29 -20.22 9.49
CA LEU A 2 -34.87 -20.44 9.25
C LEU A 2 -34.14 -19.10 9.02
N TYR A 3 -33.00 -18.94 9.69
CA TYR A 3 -32.07 -17.83 9.50
C TYR A 3 -30.81 -18.41 8.87
N VAL A 4 -30.37 -17.83 7.77
CA VAL A 4 -29.17 -18.28 7.06
C VAL A 4 -28.14 -17.17 7.06
N LEU A 5 -26.94 -17.51 7.54
CA LEU A 5 -25.76 -16.67 7.52
C LEU A 5 -24.73 -17.35 6.63
N ILE A 6 -24.21 -16.65 5.63
CA ILE A 6 -23.19 -17.17 4.72
C ILE A 6 -22.00 -16.25 4.81
N ASP A 7 -20.85 -16.78 5.23
CA ASP A 7 -19.61 -16.05 5.20
C ASP A 7 -18.78 -16.43 3.98
N GLU A 8 -17.90 -15.51 3.57
CA GLU A 8 -17.02 -15.61 2.40
C GLU A 8 -17.72 -16.08 1.12
N TYR A 9 -18.89 -15.52 0.79
CA TYR A 9 -19.66 -15.95 -0.38
C TYR A 9 -18.86 -15.83 -1.70
N ASP A 10 -17.86 -14.95 -1.73
CA ASP A 10 -17.01 -14.63 -2.86
C ASP A 10 -15.69 -15.43 -2.90
N ASN A 11 -15.42 -16.30 -1.91
CA ASN A 11 -14.17 -17.07 -1.84
C ASN A 11 -13.94 -17.88 -3.12
N PHE A 12 -15.01 -18.43 -3.68
CA PHE A 12 -14.96 -19.15 -4.96
C PHE A 12 -14.41 -18.31 -6.11
N ALA A 13 -14.90 -17.07 -6.27
CA ALA A 13 -14.40 -16.18 -7.32
C ALA A 13 -12.90 -15.96 -7.13
N ASN A 14 -12.49 -15.75 -5.88
CA ASN A 14 -11.10 -15.54 -5.53
C ASN A 14 -10.20 -16.75 -5.82
N THR A 15 -10.61 -17.97 -5.47
CA THR A 15 -9.84 -19.21 -5.69
C THR A 15 -9.78 -19.60 -7.16
N VAL A 16 -10.90 -19.51 -7.88
CA VAL A 16 -10.97 -19.95 -9.28
C VAL A 16 -10.23 -18.98 -10.20
N LEU A 17 -10.28 -17.68 -9.90
CA LEU A 17 -9.47 -16.68 -10.61
C LEU A 17 -7.97 -16.92 -10.43
N ALA A 18 -7.54 -17.23 -9.21
CA ALA A 18 -6.13 -17.41 -8.90
C ALA A 18 -5.53 -18.70 -9.46
N HIS A 19 -6.33 -19.74 -9.72
CA HIS A 19 -5.80 -21.07 -10.03
C HIS A 19 -6.30 -21.71 -11.32
N HIS A 20 -7.46 -21.30 -11.83
CA HIS A 20 -8.13 -22.03 -12.91
C HIS A 20 -8.58 -21.15 -14.08
N GLY A 21 -8.46 -19.83 -13.97
CA GLY A 21 -8.70 -18.88 -15.05
C GLY A 21 -10.18 -18.59 -15.34
N GLU A 22 -10.39 -17.75 -16.35
CA GLU A 22 -11.70 -17.19 -16.70
C GLU A 22 -12.71 -18.26 -17.18
N GLU A 23 -12.25 -19.28 -17.92
CA GLU A 23 -13.12 -20.38 -18.40
C GLU A 23 -13.72 -21.19 -17.24
N ALA A 24 -12.91 -21.49 -16.22
CA ALA A 24 -13.39 -22.18 -15.03
C ALA A 24 -14.37 -21.30 -14.25
N TYR A 25 -14.08 -20.00 -14.10
CA TYR A 25 -14.99 -19.05 -13.48
C TYR A 25 -16.35 -19.05 -14.18
N GLN A 26 -16.37 -18.97 -15.52
CA GLN A 26 -17.59 -19.01 -16.31
C GLN A 26 -18.35 -20.32 -16.13
N ALA A 27 -17.69 -21.48 -16.10
CA ALA A 27 -18.35 -22.78 -15.94
C ALA A 27 -19.11 -22.95 -14.61
N PHE A 28 -18.63 -22.34 -13.52
CA PHE A 28 -19.28 -22.41 -12.21
C PHE A 28 -20.36 -21.36 -11.99
N THR A 29 -20.22 -20.21 -12.66
CA THR A 29 -21.08 -19.05 -12.44
C THR A 29 -22.19 -18.92 -13.48
N HIS A 30 -21.98 -19.41 -14.71
CA HIS A 30 -22.94 -19.36 -15.80
C HIS A 30 -23.66 -20.71 -16.01
N GLY A 31 -24.75 -20.71 -16.78
CA GLY A 31 -25.28 -21.94 -17.42
C GLY A 31 -25.70 -23.08 -16.49
N GLY A 32 -26.39 -22.81 -15.36
CA GLY A 32 -26.87 -23.86 -14.44
C GLY A 32 -25.81 -24.39 -13.46
N GLY A 33 -24.69 -23.68 -13.31
CA GLY A 33 -23.65 -23.96 -12.32
C GLY A 33 -24.16 -24.00 -10.87
N PHE A 34 -23.44 -24.73 -10.00
CA PHE A 34 -23.82 -25.00 -8.62
C PHE A 34 -24.16 -23.73 -7.82
N TYR A 35 -23.30 -22.71 -7.89
CA TYR A 35 -23.47 -21.46 -7.14
C TYR A 35 -24.78 -20.75 -7.50
N ARG A 36 -25.12 -20.72 -8.80
CA ARG A 36 -26.34 -20.08 -9.28
C ARG A 36 -27.58 -20.78 -8.75
N ASN A 37 -27.59 -22.11 -8.80
CA ASN A 37 -28.70 -22.90 -8.30
C ASN A 37 -28.84 -22.80 -6.77
N PHE A 38 -27.71 -22.76 -6.05
CA PHE A 38 -27.70 -22.60 -4.60
C PHE A 38 -28.36 -21.29 -4.16
N PHE A 39 -27.91 -20.15 -4.70
CA PHE A 39 -28.49 -18.86 -4.37
C PHE A 39 -29.92 -18.67 -4.90
N ALA A 40 -30.27 -19.27 -6.04
CA ALA A 40 -31.66 -19.32 -6.51
C ALA A 40 -32.57 -20.06 -5.52
N THR A 41 -32.12 -21.20 -4.98
CA THR A 41 -32.86 -21.95 -3.96
C THR A 41 -33.09 -21.14 -2.69
N LEU A 42 -32.07 -20.40 -2.25
CA LEU A 42 -32.19 -19.50 -1.08
C LEU A 42 -33.17 -18.35 -1.35
N LYS A 43 -33.13 -17.77 -2.55
CA LYS A 43 -34.09 -16.74 -2.97
C LYS A 43 -35.52 -17.28 -2.96
N ASP A 44 -35.76 -18.46 -3.52
CA ASP A 44 -37.08 -19.09 -3.50
C ASP A 44 -37.55 -19.33 -2.07
N GLY A 45 -36.66 -19.80 -1.18
CA GLY A 45 -36.98 -19.98 0.24
C GLY A 45 -37.33 -18.70 0.99
N ALA A 46 -36.79 -17.55 0.54
CA ALA A 46 -36.97 -16.22 1.16
C ALA A 46 -38.09 -15.38 0.54
N GLY A 47 -38.45 -15.65 -0.72
CA GLY A 47 -39.28 -14.76 -1.55
C GLY A 47 -40.78 -14.97 -1.47
N TYR A 48 -41.26 -16.08 -0.90
CA TYR A 48 -42.69 -16.39 -0.77
C TYR A 48 -43.20 -16.12 0.65
N SER A 49 -44.48 -15.72 0.76
CA SER A 49 -45.17 -15.48 2.03
C SER A 49 -45.23 -16.72 2.94
N ASP A 50 -45.08 -17.92 2.38
CA ASP A 50 -45.00 -19.23 3.07
C ASP A 50 -43.59 -19.85 2.98
N GLY A 51 -42.57 -19.06 2.61
CA GLY A 51 -41.18 -19.50 2.55
C GLY A 51 -40.64 -19.84 3.95
N GLY A 52 -39.86 -20.91 4.05
CA GLY A 52 -39.28 -21.35 5.33
C GLY A 52 -38.15 -20.44 5.84
N LEU A 53 -37.61 -19.55 4.99
CA LEU A 53 -36.45 -18.72 5.28
C LEU A 53 -36.88 -17.28 5.61
N GLU A 54 -36.67 -16.87 6.86
CA GLU A 54 -37.10 -15.57 7.38
C GLU A 54 -36.05 -14.47 7.18
N ARG A 55 -34.76 -14.83 7.29
CA ARG A 55 -33.63 -13.90 7.15
C ARG A 55 -32.46 -14.59 6.48
N LEU A 56 -31.81 -13.83 5.59
CA LEU A 56 -30.58 -14.21 4.93
C LEU A 56 -29.61 -13.04 5.03
N PHE A 57 -28.41 -13.31 5.53
CA PHE A 57 -27.32 -12.35 5.60
C PHE A 57 -26.07 -13.01 5.03
N ILE A 58 -25.39 -12.30 4.14
CA ILE A 58 -24.20 -12.81 3.47
C ILE A 58 -23.06 -11.81 3.61
N THR A 59 -21.86 -12.32 3.84
CA THR A 59 -20.62 -11.55 3.96
C THR A 59 -19.57 -12.10 3.01
N GLY A 60 -18.69 -11.21 2.57
CA GLY A 60 -17.65 -11.47 1.60
C GLY A 60 -16.81 -10.22 1.44
N VAL A 61 -15.68 -10.36 0.76
CA VAL A 61 -14.73 -9.25 0.58
C VAL A 61 -14.93 -8.59 -0.78
N SER A 62 -14.99 -9.37 -1.86
CA SER A 62 -14.94 -8.88 -3.22
C SER A 62 -16.27 -8.25 -3.71
N PRO A 63 -16.22 -7.05 -4.32
CA PRO A 63 -17.36 -6.44 -5.01
C PRO A 63 -17.59 -7.03 -6.41
N ILE A 64 -16.85 -8.07 -6.82
CA ILE A 64 -17.09 -8.68 -8.12
C ILE A 64 -18.53 -9.19 -8.14
N THR A 65 -19.36 -8.60 -9.01
CA THR A 65 -20.76 -9.00 -9.15
C THR A 65 -20.73 -10.46 -9.48
N MET A 66 -21.42 -11.19 -8.66
CA MET A 66 -21.89 -12.50 -9.00
C MET A 66 -23.02 -12.44 -10.04
N ASP A 67 -23.19 -11.42 -10.89
CA ASP A 67 -24.38 -11.25 -11.77
C ASP A 67 -24.70 -12.49 -12.63
N ASP A 68 -23.68 -13.28 -12.96
CA ASP A 68 -23.84 -14.59 -13.62
C ASP A 68 -24.56 -15.63 -12.74
N VAL A 69 -24.35 -15.54 -11.43
CA VAL A 69 -24.92 -16.31 -10.31
C VAL A 69 -26.17 -15.65 -9.67
N THR A 70 -26.24 -14.31 -9.59
CA THR A 70 -27.19 -13.50 -8.79
C THR A 70 -28.33 -12.90 -9.60
N SER A 71 -28.44 -13.17 -10.91
CA SER A 71 -29.79 -13.19 -11.52
C SER A 71 -30.74 -14.13 -10.75
N GLY A 72 -30.19 -15.15 -10.05
CA GLY A 72 -30.87 -15.97 -9.04
C GLY A 72 -31.00 -15.35 -7.64
N PHE A 73 -30.43 -14.18 -7.33
CA PHE A 73 -30.35 -13.58 -5.99
C PHE A 73 -30.53 -12.05 -5.96
N ASN A 74 -31.43 -11.50 -6.78
CA ASN A 74 -31.71 -10.06 -6.84
C ASN A 74 -32.56 -9.50 -5.68
N ILE A 75 -32.59 -10.17 -4.52
CA ILE A 75 -33.36 -9.78 -3.33
C ILE A 75 -32.49 -9.16 -2.23
N GLY A 76 -31.17 -9.19 -2.40
CA GLY A 76 -30.21 -8.66 -1.44
C GLY A 76 -30.15 -7.13 -1.43
N ARG A 77 -29.97 -6.55 -0.24
CA ARG A 77 -29.71 -5.13 -0.03
C ARG A 77 -28.27 -4.96 0.43
N ASN A 78 -27.39 -4.40 -0.41
CA ASN A 78 -26.02 -4.10 -0.01
C ASN A 78 -26.00 -2.98 1.04
N ILE A 79 -25.24 -3.18 2.12
CA ILE A 79 -25.10 -2.26 3.25
C ILE A 79 -23.64 -1.86 3.52
N SER A 80 -22.68 -2.35 2.73
CA SER A 80 -21.25 -2.25 3.03
C SER A 80 -20.73 -0.81 3.14
N LEU A 81 -21.31 0.13 2.39
CA LEU A 81 -20.90 1.54 2.38
C LEU A 81 -21.81 2.45 3.23
N ARG A 82 -22.61 1.88 4.13
CA ARG A 82 -23.50 2.67 4.97
C ARG A 82 -22.82 3.16 6.24
N PRO A 83 -23.00 4.44 6.60
CA PRO A 83 -22.34 5.02 7.77
C PRO A 83 -22.76 4.33 9.07
N GLU A 84 -24.01 3.85 9.17
CA GLU A 84 -24.49 3.15 10.38
C GLU A 84 -23.75 1.86 10.72
N PHE A 85 -23.02 1.28 9.75
CA PHE A 85 -22.26 0.04 9.91
C PHE A 85 -20.75 0.26 9.91
N ASN A 86 -20.27 1.51 9.74
CA ASN A 86 -18.85 1.80 9.64
C ASN A 86 -18.08 1.26 10.85
N ASP A 87 -18.53 1.61 12.06
CA ASP A 87 -17.83 1.29 13.31
C ASP A 87 -17.89 -0.21 13.66
N MET A 88 -18.71 -1.01 12.97
CA MET A 88 -18.70 -2.46 13.14
C MET A 88 -17.48 -3.13 12.49
N LEU A 89 -16.72 -2.40 11.67
CA LEU A 89 -15.63 -2.94 10.85
C LEU A 89 -14.23 -2.72 11.43
N GLY A 90 -14.13 -2.13 12.62
CA GLY A 90 -12.85 -1.86 13.28
C GLY A 90 -13.02 -1.35 14.70
N PHE A 91 -11.92 -0.95 15.33
CA PHE A 91 -11.96 -0.28 16.63
C PHE A 91 -11.85 1.22 16.49
N THR A 92 -12.56 1.95 17.34
CA THR A 92 -12.36 3.39 17.54
C THR A 92 -11.10 3.65 18.38
N GLU A 93 -10.58 4.89 18.35
CA GLU A 93 -9.41 5.26 19.18
C GLU A 93 -9.70 5.07 20.69
N GLU A 94 -10.93 5.34 21.12
CA GLU A 94 -11.37 5.17 22.51
C GLU A 94 -11.36 3.69 22.93
N GLU A 95 -11.82 2.78 22.06
CA GLU A 95 -11.78 1.34 22.33
C GLU A 95 -10.35 0.82 22.39
N VAL A 96 -9.46 1.25 21.47
CA VAL A 96 -8.04 0.86 21.49
C VAL A 96 -7.36 1.34 22.77
N ARG A 97 -7.60 2.59 23.17
CA ARG A 97 -7.12 3.15 24.44
C ARG A 97 -7.61 2.34 25.63
N THR A 98 -8.91 2.05 25.67
CA THR A 98 -9.53 1.25 26.74
C THR A 98 -8.89 -0.12 26.85
N LEU A 99 -8.63 -0.80 25.72
CA LEU A 99 -7.92 -2.07 25.69
C LEU A 99 -6.51 -1.94 26.27
N LEU A 100 -5.72 -0.96 25.80
CA LEU A 100 -4.36 -0.73 26.31
C LEU A 100 -4.33 -0.48 27.82
N GLU A 101 -5.25 0.34 28.33
CA GLU A 101 -5.39 0.62 29.76
C GLU A 101 -5.78 -0.63 30.56
N MET A 102 -6.74 -1.42 30.06
CA MET A 102 -7.14 -2.68 30.69
C MET A 102 -5.97 -3.68 30.80
N TYR A 103 -5.19 -3.84 29.72
CA TYR A 103 -4.03 -4.74 29.73
C TYR A 103 -2.88 -4.20 30.59
N ARG A 104 -2.74 -2.88 30.70
CA ARG A 104 -1.79 -2.26 31.62
C ARG A 104 -2.17 -2.50 33.07
N ASP A 105 -3.43 -2.27 33.42
CA ASP A 105 -3.91 -2.32 34.79
C ASP A 105 -3.92 -3.75 35.35
N CYS A 106 -4.03 -4.77 34.48
CA CYS A 106 -3.86 -6.17 34.86
C CYS A 106 -2.39 -6.66 34.83
N GLY A 107 -1.43 -5.78 34.50
CA GLY A 107 0.00 -6.08 34.49
C GLY A 107 0.49 -6.93 33.31
N ALA A 108 -0.31 -7.05 32.25
CA ALA A 108 0.03 -7.72 31.00
C ALA A 108 0.76 -6.78 30.02
N PHE A 109 0.64 -5.46 30.20
CA PHE A 109 1.27 -4.44 29.35
C PHE A 109 1.94 -3.34 30.19
N ASN A 110 3.27 -3.30 30.24
CA ASN A 110 3.99 -2.39 31.15
C ASN A 110 4.58 -1.16 30.43
N GLN A 111 3.93 -0.68 29.38
CA GLN A 111 4.38 0.50 28.62
C GLN A 111 3.43 1.67 28.77
N ASP A 112 3.93 2.83 28.33
CA ASP A 112 3.13 4.01 28.16
C ASP A 112 2.00 3.79 27.14
N VAL A 113 0.78 4.11 27.56
CA VAL A 113 -0.43 3.95 26.72
C VAL A 113 -0.41 4.94 25.57
N GLU A 114 0.03 6.18 25.79
CA GLU A 114 0.06 7.19 24.72
C GLU A 114 1.09 6.83 23.65
N GLY A 115 2.29 6.40 24.05
CA GLY A 115 3.31 5.92 23.13
C GLY A 115 2.82 4.73 22.28
N ALA A 116 2.17 3.75 22.91
CA ALA A 116 1.59 2.61 22.20
C ALA A 116 0.47 3.02 21.24
N LEU A 117 -0.42 3.90 21.69
CA LEU A 117 -1.50 4.42 20.87
C LEU A 117 -0.98 5.24 19.68
N ALA A 118 0.10 6.00 19.86
CA ALA A 118 0.75 6.73 18.78
C ALA A 118 1.30 5.78 17.70
N VAL A 119 1.96 4.68 18.11
CA VAL A 119 2.38 3.62 17.17
C VAL A 119 1.17 3.01 16.47
N MET A 120 0.14 2.58 17.20
CA MET A 120 -1.05 1.99 16.58
C MET A 120 -1.77 2.96 15.65
N ARG A 121 -1.75 4.27 15.93
CA ARG A 121 -2.37 5.30 15.08
C ARG A 121 -1.70 5.37 13.72
N GLU A 122 -0.38 5.30 13.68
CA GLU A 122 0.38 5.30 12.44
C GLU A 122 0.31 3.97 11.67
N TRP A 123 0.24 2.86 12.42
CA TRP A 123 0.37 1.53 11.85
C TRP A 123 -0.96 0.85 11.50
N TYR A 124 -2.02 1.12 12.26
CA TYR A 124 -3.26 0.31 12.21
C TYR A 124 -4.54 1.14 12.01
N ASN A 125 -4.50 2.46 12.19
CA ASN A 125 -5.66 3.35 12.00
C ASN A 125 -5.87 3.73 10.52
N GLY A 126 -6.86 4.58 10.23
CA GLY A 126 -7.05 5.21 8.92
C GLY A 126 -8.14 4.56 8.06
N TYR A 127 -8.88 3.59 8.57
CA TYR A 127 -9.96 2.93 7.84
C TYR A 127 -11.27 3.70 7.93
N ARG A 128 -11.87 4.03 6.79
CA ARG A 128 -13.21 4.59 6.64
C ARG A 128 -13.89 3.91 5.46
N PHE A 129 -15.04 3.31 5.73
CA PHE A 129 -15.77 2.47 4.78
C PHE A 129 -17.02 3.15 4.20
N ALA A 130 -17.48 4.25 4.81
CA ALA A 130 -18.60 5.03 4.32
C ALA A 130 -18.22 6.52 4.17
N GLU A 131 -18.74 7.17 3.13
CA GLU A 131 -18.44 8.58 2.83
C GLU A 131 -18.88 9.52 3.96
N GLU A 132 -20.00 9.20 4.61
CA GLU A 132 -20.62 10.00 5.68
C GLU A 132 -20.21 9.54 7.10
N ALA A 133 -19.21 8.67 7.25
CA ALA A 133 -18.75 8.23 8.56
C ALA A 133 -17.99 9.33 9.32
N GLU A 134 -18.27 9.46 10.62
CA GLU A 134 -17.73 10.54 11.48
C GLU A 134 -16.31 10.28 12.00
N GLY A 135 -15.66 9.18 11.60
CA GLY A 135 -14.34 8.80 12.12
C GLY A 135 -13.51 7.95 11.16
N VAL A 136 -12.35 7.52 11.67
CA VAL A 136 -11.54 6.45 11.10
C VAL A 136 -11.35 5.38 12.17
N LEU A 137 -11.15 4.15 11.72
CA LEU A 137 -11.07 2.97 12.55
C LEU A 137 -9.69 2.33 12.46
N TYR A 138 -9.36 1.63 13.52
CA TYR A 138 -8.21 0.76 13.63
C TYR A 138 -8.57 -0.64 13.13
N ASN A 139 -7.63 -1.26 12.41
CA ASN A 139 -7.73 -2.66 12.04
C ASN A 139 -7.72 -3.54 13.30
N THR A 140 -8.82 -4.28 13.50
CA THR A 140 -9.03 -5.15 14.67
C THR A 140 -7.95 -6.21 14.83
N ASP A 141 -7.60 -6.90 13.74
CA ASP A 141 -6.60 -7.98 13.77
C ASP A 141 -5.23 -7.45 14.21
N MET A 142 -4.80 -6.32 13.64
CA MET A 142 -3.53 -5.70 13.98
C MET A 142 -3.46 -5.16 15.41
N VAL A 143 -4.55 -4.58 15.93
CA VAL A 143 -4.62 -4.17 17.35
C VAL A 143 -4.51 -5.39 18.26
N LEU A 144 -5.25 -6.45 17.96
CA LEU A 144 -5.23 -7.68 18.76
C LEU A 144 -3.88 -8.39 18.69
N TYR A 145 -3.26 -8.42 17.51
CA TYR A 145 -1.90 -8.92 17.30
C TYR A 145 -0.89 -8.17 18.18
N PHE A 146 -0.92 -6.84 18.14
CA PHE A 146 0.01 -6.03 18.93
C PHE A 146 -0.13 -6.31 20.42
N LEU A 147 -1.37 -6.42 20.92
CA LEU A 147 -1.64 -6.75 22.32
C LEU A 147 -1.16 -8.16 22.66
N ALA A 148 -1.47 -9.15 21.82
CA ALA A 148 -1.07 -10.54 22.01
C ALA A 148 0.45 -10.70 22.07
N GLU A 149 1.18 -10.12 21.14
CA GLU A 149 2.65 -10.16 21.10
C GLU A 149 3.30 -9.31 22.20
N SER A 150 2.56 -8.34 22.75
CA SER A 150 3.05 -7.56 23.89
C SER A 150 3.02 -8.35 25.21
N MET A 151 2.15 -9.34 25.37
CA MET A 151 1.95 -10.04 26.65
C MET A 151 3.19 -10.82 27.15
N PRO A 152 3.91 -11.60 26.32
CA PRO A 152 5.03 -12.42 26.81
C PRO A 152 6.18 -11.59 27.40
N ASN A 153 6.47 -10.44 26.78
CA ASN A 153 7.61 -9.59 27.15
C ASN A 153 7.20 -8.28 27.85
N LYS A 154 5.89 -8.05 28.02
CA LYS A 154 5.28 -6.83 28.58
C LYS A 154 5.74 -5.54 27.90
N ARG A 155 6.10 -5.62 26.61
CA ARG A 155 6.66 -4.54 25.78
C ARG A 155 6.09 -4.63 24.37
N ALA A 156 6.25 -3.59 23.56
CA ALA A 156 5.70 -3.53 22.23
C ALA A 156 6.36 -4.61 21.36
N PRO A 157 5.61 -5.20 20.42
CA PRO A 157 6.18 -6.18 19.52
C PRO A 157 7.25 -5.53 18.64
N ARG A 158 8.29 -6.31 18.32
CA ARG A 158 9.35 -5.88 17.39
C ARG A 158 8.88 -5.94 15.94
N GLU A 159 8.07 -6.94 15.63
CA GLU A 159 7.37 -7.02 14.35
C GLU A 159 6.02 -6.36 14.52
N LEU A 160 5.72 -5.37 13.69
CA LEU A 160 4.48 -4.60 13.81
C LEU A 160 3.41 -5.12 12.86
N ILE A 161 3.70 -6.10 12.00
CA ILE A 161 2.76 -6.64 11.01
C ILE A 161 2.54 -8.14 11.25
N ASP A 162 1.28 -8.55 11.44
CA ASP A 162 0.95 -9.97 11.37
C ASP A 162 1.03 -10.43 9.90
N THR A 163 1.76 -11.51 9.69
CA THR A 163 1.77 -12.23 8.41
C THR A 163 0.38 -12.64 7.91
N ASN A 164 -0.60 -12.82 8.80
CA ASN A 164 -1.96 -13.21 8.46
C ASN A 164 -2.79 -12.09 7.79
N VAL A 165 -2.40 -10.82 7.93
CA VAL A 165 -3.07 -9.69 7.24
C VAL A 165 -2.70 -9.63 5.75
N ARG A 166 -1.70 -10.41 5.32
CA ARG A 166 -1.35 -10.52 3.90
C ARG A 166 -2.52 -11.16 3.15
N ILE A 167 -3.12 -10.38 2.25
CA ILE A 167 -3.97 -10.93 1.19
C ILE A 167 -3.13 -11.92 0.40
N ASP A 168 -3.77 -13.04 0.05
CA ASP A 168 -3.20 -14.06 -0.81
C ASP A 168 -2.56 -13.42 -2.06
N TYR A 169 -1.25 -13.57 -2.13
CA TYR A 169 -0.41 -13.01 -3.17
C TYR A 169 -0.84 -13.46 -4.57
N GLY A 170 -1.32 -14.70 -4.71
CA GLY A 170 -1.82 -15.21 -5.98
C GLY A 170 -2.92 -14.30 -6.54
N LYS A 171 -3.81 -13.79 -5.68
CA LYS A 171 -4.92 -12.92 -6.08
C LYS A 171 -4.41 -11.62 -6.70
N LEU A 172 -3.52 -10.90 -6.01
CA LEU A 172 -3.00 -9.61 -6.49
C LEU A 172 -2.09 -9.77 -7.70
N ARG A 173 -1.29 -10.84 -7.76
CA ARG A 173 -0.44 -11.17 -8.91
C ARG A 173 -1.21 -11.16 -10.23
N HIS A 174 -2.38 -11.82 -10.28
CA HIS A 174 -3.20 -11.87 -11.50
C HIS A 174 -3.83 -10.52 -11.86
N LEU A 175 -3.93 -9.60 -10.90
CA LEU A 175 -4.43 -8.24 -11.15
C LEU A 175 -3.37 -7.32 -11.73
N LEU A 176 -2.11 -7.55 -11.36
CA LEU A 176 -0.97 -6.71 -11.74
C LEU A 176 -0.27 -7.21 -13.01
N THR A 177 -0.47 -8.48 -13.38
CA THR A 177 0.22 -9.11 -14.51
C THR A 177 -0.76 -9.79 -15.48
N VAL A 178 -0.50 -9.69 -16.78
CA VAL A 178 -1.20 -10.42 -17.86
C VAL A 178 -0.15 -11.02 -18.78
N ASN A 179 -0.21 -12.32 -19.05
CA ASN A 179 0.78 -13.03 -19.89
C ASN A 179 2.25 -12.77 -19.49
N ARG A 180 2.52 -12.68 -18.18
CA ARG A 180 3.84 -12.32 -17.61
C ARG A 180 4.34 -10.94 -18.03
N GLN A 181 3.43 -10.00 -18.29
CA GLN A 181 3.74 -8.59 -18.48
C GLN A 181 2.97 -7.75 -17.44
N LEU A 182 3.58 -6.67 -16.96
CA LEU A 182 2.91 -5.69 -16.11
C LEU A 182 1.80 -5.01 -16.90
N ASN A 183 0.64 -4.79 -16.27
CA ASN A 183 -0.50 -4.14 -16.91
C ASN A 183 -0.77 -2.74 -16.31
N GLY A 184 -1.81 -2.05 -16.79
CA GLY A 184 -2.16 -0.71 -16.30
C GLY A 184 -2.55 -0.64 -14.80
N ASN A 185 -2.94 -1.76 -14.19
CA ASN A 185 -3.22 -1.81 -12.74
C ASN A 185 -1.92 -1.73 -11.93
N PHE A 186 -0.82 -2.30 -12.45
CA PHE A 186 0.50 -2.14 -11.86
C PHE A 186 0.92 -0.66 -11.80
N ASP A 187 0.78 0.05 -12.92
CA ASP A 187 1.09 1.48 -12.98
C ASP A 187 0.21 2.29 -12.04
N LEU A 188 -1.07 1.92 -11.93
CA LEU A 188 -1.99 2.59 -11.01
C LEU A 188 -1.59 2.34 -9.56
N LEU A 189 -1.29 1.10 -9.18
CA LEU A 189 -0.87 0.74 -7.83
C LEU A 189 0.41 1.49 -7.44
N ARG A 190 1.41 1.50 -8.33
CA ARG A 190 2.65 2.27 -8.15
C ARG A 190 2.38 3.75 -7.95
N ARG A 191 1.47 4.33 -8.75
CA ARG A 191 1.10 5.74 -8.63
C ARG A 191 0.45 6.03 -7.28
N ILE A 192 -0.48 5.20 -6.81
CA ILE A 192 -1.13 5.40 -5.51
C ILE A 192 -0.13 5.32 -4.36
N ILE A 193 0.86 4.44 -4.46
CA ILE A 193 1.91 4.35 -3.45
C ILE A 193 2.80 5.60 -3.44
N GLY A 194 3.05 6.23 -4.59
CA GLY A 194 3.76 7.51 -4.66
C GLY A 194 2.91 8.71 -4.22
N GLU A 195 1.76 8.90 -4.87
CA GLU A 195 0.87 10.06 -4.70
C GLU A 195 -0.03 9.97 -3.45
N GLN A 196 -0.04 8.81 -2.77
CA GLN A 196 -0.83 8.50 -1.56
C GLN A 196 -2.35 8.69 -1.70
N ALA A 197 -2.87 8.91 -2.91
CA ALA A 197 -4.30 9.05 -3.15
C ALA A 197 -4.73 8.78 -4.60
N ALA A 198 -5.99 8.44 -4.79
CA ALA A 198 -6.69 8.43 -6.07
C ALA A 198 -8.17 8.80 -5.88
N ASP A 199 -8.67 9.70 -6.72
CA ASP A 199 -10.10 10.04 -6.73
C ASP A 199 -10.90 8.99 -7.51
N SER A 200 -11.91 8.39 -6.89
CA SER A 200 -12.80 7.42 -7.53
C SER A 200 -14.07 7.15 -6.72
N THR A 201 -15.18 6.97 -7.41
CA THR A 201 -16.41 6.43 -6.80
C THR A 201 -16.23 4.93 -6.53
N ILE A 202 -16.59 4.50 -5.32
CA ILE A 202 -16.57 3.08 -4.94
C ILE A 202 -17.78 2.39 -5.56
N GLN A 203 -17.52 1.43 -6.45
CA GLN A 203 -18.54 0.62 -7.09
C GLN A 203 -19.00 -0.47 -6.14
N LEU A 204 -20.31 -0.49 -5.82
CA LEU A 204 -20.90 -1.54 -4.97
C LEU A 204 -20.74 -2.94 -5.57
N SER A 205 -20.72 -3.03 -6.90
CA SER A 205 -20.54 -4.27 -7.60
C SER A 205 -20.16 -4.11 -9.07
N PHE A 206 -19.31 -4.98 -9.63
CA PHE A 206 -19.02 -5.01 -11.08
C PHE A 206 -18.60 -6.40 -11.60
N PRO A 207 -18.86 -6.76 -12.86
CA PRO A 207 -18.50 -8.07 -13.39
C PRO A 207 -16.98 -8.19 -13.60
N LEU A 208 -16.47 -9.41 -13.51
CA LEU A 208 -15.04 -9.70 -13.53
C LEU A 208 -14.37 -9.18 -14.81
N GLU A 209 -15.04 -9.28 -15.96
CA GLU A 209 -14.52 -8.85 -17.26
C GLU A 209 -14.26 -7.34 -17.32
N ARG A 210 -14.85 -6.57 -16.37
CA ARG A 210 -14.64 -5.14 -16.22
C ARG A 210 -13.63 -4.78 -15.14
N LEU A 211 -12.94 -5.75 -14.54
CA LEU A 211 -11.94 -5.49 -13.50
C LEU A 211 -10.76 -4.66 -13.99
N ASN A 212 -10.48 -4.68 -15.29
CA ASN A 212 -9.48 -3.82 -15.94
C ASN A 212 -9.85 -2.33 -15.96
N ARG A 213 -11.09 -1.96 -15.60
CA ARG A 213 -11.48 -0.56 -15.47
C ARG A 213 -10.90 0.03 -14.19
N ARG A 214 -10.36 1.24 -14.30
CA ARG A 214 -9.70 1.96 -13.20
C ARG A 214 -10.57 2.01 -11.95
N GLU A 215 -11.82 2.43 -12.07
CA GLU A 215 -12.77 2.58 -10.97
C GLU A 215 -13.08 1.24 -10.28
N ASN A 216 -13.13 0.15 -11.04
CA ASN A 216 -13.39 -1.19 -10.50
C ASN A 216 -12.18 -1.74 -9.77
N PHE A 217 -10.98 -1.56 -10.32
CA PHE A 217 -9.75 -1.95 -9.64
C PHE A 217 -9.55 -1.15 -8.34
N LEU A 218 -9.77 0.18 -8.36
CA LEU A 218 -9.72 1.01 -7.15
C LEU A 218 -10.77 0.59 -6.12
N SER A 219 -11.98 0.26 -6.55
CA SER A 219 -13.02 -0.28 -5.67
C SER A 219 -12.56 -1.60 -5.05
N LEU A 220 -12.01 -2.53 -5.85
CA LEU A 220 -11.49 -3.80 -5.33
C LEU A 220 -10.42 -3.59 -4.25
N LEU A 221 -9.47 -2.68 -4.49
CA LEU A 221 -8.45 -2.33 -3.49
C LEU A 221 -9.07 -1.76 -2.21
N HIS A 222 -10.14 -0.97 -2.31
CA HIS A 222 -10.87 -0.47 -1.15
C HIS A 222 -11.51 -1.61 -0.34
N TYR A 223 -12.23 -2.52 -1.01
CA TYR A 223 -12.84 -3.67 -0.37
C TYR A 223 -11.83 -4.65 0.25
N PHE A 224 -10.63 -4.74 -0.33
CA PHE A 224 -9.50 -5.48 0.23
C PHE A 224 -8.84 -4.79 1.43
N GLY A 225 -9.31 -3.60 1.83
CA GLY A 225 -8.68 -2.80 2.88
C GLY A 225 -7.31 -2.24 2.50
N LEU A 226 -6.96 -2.28 1.21
CA LEU A 226 -5.72 -1.67 0.70
C LEU A 226 -5.87 -0.16 0.47
N LEU A 227 -7.11 0.31 0.27
CA LEU A 227 -7.44 1.73 0.21
C LEU A 227 -8.62 2.08 1.12
N SER A 228 -8.62 3.31 1.61
CA SER A 228 -9.61 3.85 2.53
C SER A 228 -10.05 5.25 2.10
N ILE A 229 -11.25 5.68 2.49
CA ILE A 229 -11.76 7.02 2.20
C ILE A 229 -11.06 8.03 3.10
N HIS A 230 -10.15 8.83 2.55
CA HIS A 230 -9.46 9.88 3.32
C HIS A 230 -10.27 11.18 3.37
N ALA A 231 -10.90 11.52 2.26
CA ALA A 231 -11.68 12.75 2.11
C ALA A 231 -12.71 12.60 0.99
N ILE A 232 -13.63 13.57 0.90
CA ILE A 232 -14.49 13.77 -0.26
C ILE A 232 -14.01 15.03 -0.98
N ALA A 233 -13.56 14.91 -2.23
CA ALA A 233 -13.09 16.00 -3.06
C ALA A 233 -14.05 16.17 -4.25
N HIS A 234 -14.64 17.36 -4.40
CA HIS A 234 -15.59 17.66 -5.48
C HIS A 234 -16.75 16.65 -5.62
N GLY A 235 -17.21 16.09 -4.49
CA GLY A 235 -18.30 15.09 -4.48
C GLY A 235 -17.86 13.67 -4.86
N VAL A 236 -16.55 13.39 -4.89
CA VAL A 236 -15.98 12.07 -5.17
C VAL A 236 -15.07 11.66 -4.03
N PRO A 237 -15.09 10.38 -3.58
CA PRO A 237 -14.14 9.88 -2.61
C PRO A 237 -12.70 9.99 -3.10
N ARG A 238 -11.84 10.52 -2.23
CA ARG A 238 -10.39 10.46 -2.36
C ARG A 238 -9.89 9.26 -1.56
N LEU A 239 -9.55 8.19 -2.27
CA LEU A 239 -9.09 6.93 -1.71
C LEU A 239 -7.58 7.00 -1.48
N GLY A 240 -7.10 6.58 -0.31
CA GLY A 240 -5.67 6.55 0.00
C GLY A 240 -5.27 5.33 0.81
N ILE A 241 -3.98 5.14 0.99
CA ILE A 241 -3.44 4.04 1.79
C ILE A 241 -3.69 4.38 3.28
N PRO A 242 -4.43 3.55 4.04
CA PRO A 242 -4.88 3.92 5.39
C PRO A 242 -3.75 4.09 6.39
N ASN A 243 -2.70 3.26 6.31
CA ASN A 243 -1.61 3.22 7.29
C ASN A 243 -0.34 2.54 6.75
N GLN A 244 0.70 2.53 7.59
CA GLN A 244 2.00 1.94 7.25
C GLN A 244 1.94 0.42 7.03
N THR A 245 1.07 -0.30 7.74
CA THR A 245 0.91 -1.75 7.55
C THR A 245 0.51 -2.05 6.12
N VAL A 246 -0.55 -1.40 5.63
CA VAL A 246 -1.03 -1.55 4.26
C VAL A 246 0.00 -1.06 3.25
N LYS A 247 0.67 0.08 3.51
CA LYS A 247 1.73 0.59 2.63
C LYS A 247 2.84 -0.45 2.41
N ARG A 248 3.28 -1.10 3.48
CA ARG A 248 4.33 -2.15 3.41
C ARG A 248 3.85 -3.41 2.69
N LEU A 249 2.59 -3.81 2.89
CA LEU A 249 1.97 -4.90 2.13
C LEU A 249 1.94 -4.59 0.63
N MET A 250 1.54 -3.38 0.26
CA MET A 250 1.47 -2.93 -1.14
C MET A 250 2.84 -2.92 -1.82
N TYR A 251 3.90 -2.49 -1.13
CA TYR A 251 5.27 -2.64 -1.64
C TYR A 251 5.67 -4.10 -1.84
N GLY A 252 5.30 -4.98 -0.90
CA GLY A 252 5.49 -6.42 -1.06
C GLY A 252 4.85 -6.96 -2.35
N TYR A 253 3.62 -6.55 -2.64
CA TYR A 253 2.91 -6.95 -3.85
C TYR A 253 3.55 -6.42 -5.14
N LEU A 254 4.05 -5.18 -5.15
CA LEU A 254 4.79 -4.65 -6.29
C LEU A 254 6.09 -5.42 -6.53
N ARG A 255 6.86 -5.70 -5.47
CA ARG A 255 8.11 -6.45 -5.55
C ARG A 255 7.87 -7.83 -6.17
N ASP A 256 6.92 -8.57 -5.61
CA ASP A 256 6.69 -9.93 -6.05
C ASP A 256 6.17 -9.93 -7.53
N ALA A 257 5.38 -8.93 -7.93
CA ALA A 257 4.93 -8.77 -9.32
C ALA A 257 6.09 -8.52 -10.29
N TYR A 258 7.11 -7.76 -9.87
CA TYR A 258 8.32 -7.52 -10.64
C TYR A 258 9.18 -8.78 -10.81
N ASP A 259 9.34 -9.56 -9.74
CA ASP A 259 10.05 -10.84 -9.76
C ASP A 259 9.39 -11.81 -10.77
N ASP A 260 8.05 -11.85 -10.78
CA ASP A 260 7.26 -12.78 -11.60
C ASP A 260 7.37 -12.56 -13.12
N VAL A 261 7.53 -11.31 -13.54
CA VAL A 261 7.66 -10.96 -14.97
C VAL A 261 9.12 -10.98 -15.45
N GLY A 262 10.07 -11.27 -14.55
CA GLY A 262 11.50 -11.25 -14.86
C GLY A 262 12.01 -9.89 -15.35
N VAL A 263 11.21 -8.82 -15.14
CA VAL A 263 11.58 -7.44 -15.46
C VAL A 263 12.67 -6.99 -14.48
N PHE A 264 12.64 -7.51 -13.25
CA PHE A 264 13.60 -7.25 -12.20
C PHE A 264 14.25 -8.57 -11.77
N SER A 265 15.48 -8.82 -12.22
CA SER A 265 16.38 -9.72 -11.49
C SER A 265 17.23 -8.87 -10.57
N VAL A 266 16.61 -8.24 -9.57
CA VAL A 266 17.38 -7.49 -8.57
C VAL A 266 18.08 -8.51 -7.71
N ASP A 267 19.39 -8.33 -7.50
CA ASP A 267 20.04 -8.99 -6.38
C ASP A 267 19.53 -8.33 -5.09
N VAL A 268 18.31 -8.69 -4.69
CA VAL A 268 17.59 -8.13 -3.53
C VAL A 268 18.41 -8.34 -2.27
N TYR A 269 19.14 -9.45 -2.18
CA TYR A 269 20.02 -9.72 -1.06
C TYR A 269 21.14 -8.68 -0.99
N THR A 270 21.85 -8.44 -2.10
CA THR A 270 22.89 -7.42 -2.15
C THR A 270 22.32 -6.03 -1.91
N PHE A 271 21.24 -5.66 -2.57
CA PHE A 271 20.60 -4.35 -2.40
C PHE A 271 20.15 -4.14 -0.95
N SER A 272 19.50 -5.13 -0.33
CA SER A 272 19.08 -5.07 1.08
C SER A 272 20.25 -4.89 2.02
N ARG A 273 21.38 -5.56 1.75
CA ARG A 273 22.61 -5.39 2.53
C ARG A 273 23.17 -3.97 2.40
N LEU A 274 23.20 -3.41 1.19
CA LEU A 274 23.65 -2.03 0.95
C LEU A 274 22.74 -1.01 1.62
N MET A 275 21.42 -1.19 1.52
CA MET A 275 20.45 -0.32 2.18
C MET A 275 20.54 -0.36 3.71
N ARG A 276 20.85 -1.52 4.31
CA ARG A 276 21.15 -1.58 5.76
C ARG A 276 22.37 -0.75 6.10
N GLN A 277 23.46 -0.87 5.33
CA GLN A 277 24.66 -0.06 5.55
C GLN A 277 24.36 1.44 5.36
N MET A 278 23.50 1.80 4.42
CA MET A 278 22.99 3.16 4.27
C MET A 278 22.23 3.61 5.53
N ALA A 279 21.31 2.80 6.06
CA ALA A 279 20.50 3.14 7.23
C ALA A 279 21.28 3.25 8.55
N PHE A 280 22.28 2.38 8.76
CA PHE A 280 23.00 2.27 10.03
C PHE A 280 24.38 2.93 10.03
N ASP A 281 25.06 2.93 8.88
CA ASP A 281 26.46 3.40 8.76
C ASP A 281 26.60 4.65 7.88
N GLY A 282 25.50 5.14 7.30
CA GLY A 282 25.53 6.31 6.41
C GLY A 282 26.07 6.01 5.01
N ALA A 283 26.31 4.73 4.68
CA ALA A 283 26.95 4.31 3.43
C ALA A 283 26.00 4.34 2.22
N TRP A 284 25.64 5.53 1.76
CA TRP A 284 24.67 5.76 0.67
C TRP A 284 25.26 5.57 -0.74
N GLN A 285 26.57 5.82 -0.94
CA GLN A 285 27.21 5.73 -2.27
C GLN A 285 27.02 4.36 -2.94
N PRO A 286 27.26 3.22 -2.25
CA PRO A 286 27.06 1.91 -2.85
C PRO A 286 25.62 1.65 -3.31
N VAL A 287 24.62 2.26 -2.65
CA VAL A 287 23.21 2.15 -3.07
C VAL A 287 23.00 2.87 -4.40
N LEU A 288 23.49 4.11 -4.54
CA LEU A 288 23.37 4.85 -5.80
C LEU A 288 24.17 4.21 -6.95
N ASP A 289 25.34 3.64 -6.64
CA ASP A 289 26.12 2.87 -7.61
C ASP A 289 25.36 1.63 -8.07
N PHE A 290 24.73 0.90 -7.14
CA PHE A 290 23.88 -0.24 -7.49
C PHE A 290 22.69 0.18 -8.37
N LEU A 291 22.03 1.29 -8.05
CA LEU A 291 20.93 1.84 -8.85
C LEU A 291 21.38 2.21 -10.27
N ARG A 292 22.55 2.86 -10.39
CA ARG A 292 23.16 3.19 -11.69
C ARG A 292 23.35 1.94 -12.53
N ASP A 293 23.97 0.91 -11.96
CA ASP A 293 24.30 -0.32 -12.67
C ASP A 293 23.01 -1.08 -13.05
N ALA A 294 22.04 -1.12 -12.14
CA ALA A 294 20.74 -1.73 -12.38
C ALA A 294 19.92 -1.04 -13.48
N LEU A 295 19.98 0.29 -13.58
CA LEU A 295 19.37 1.08 -14.66
C LEU A 295 19.99 0.75 -16.02
N VAL A 296 21.30 0.44 -16.05
CA VAL A 296 22.01 0.09 -17.29
C VAL A 296 21.69 -1.34 -17.71
N GLU A 297 21.66 -2.32 -16.80
CA GLU A 297 21.52 -3.74 -17.16
C GLU A 297 20.12 -4.12 -17.67
N GLN A 298 19.07 -3.37 -17.33
CA GLN A 298 17.69 -3.72 -17.66
C GLN A 298 17.27 -3.29 -19.07
N THR A 299 17.74 -4.02 -20.08
CA THR A 299 17.51 -3.73 -21.51
C THR A 299 16.05 -3.74 -21.95
N GLY A 300 15.16 -4.46 -21.25
CA GLY A 300 13.74 -4.61 -21.61
C GLY A 300 12.84 -3.42 -21.24
N ILE A 301 13.31 -2.54 -20.35
CA ILE A 301 12.56 -1.36 -19.88
C ILE A 301 13.02 -0.10 -20.62
N ARG A 302 14.12 -0.16 -21.37
CA ARG A 302 14.70 0.98 -22.12
C ARG A 302 13.75 1.62 -23.12
N ASP A 303 12.82 0.83 -23.70
CA ASP A 303 11.78 1.33 -24.60
C ASP A 303 10.65 2.08 -23.85
N TYR A 304 10.55 1.90 -22.53
CA TYR A 304 9.56 2.53 -21.65
C TYR A 304 10.16 3.61 -20.73
N MET A 305 11.48 3.62 -20.54
CA MET A 305 12.24 4.54 -19.66
C MET A 305 12.60 5.87 -20.33
N ASP A 306 11.67 6.44 -21.10
CA ASP A 306 11.80 7.81 -21.58
C ASP A 306 10.85 8.71 -20.79
N GLY A 307 11.42 9.66 -20.05
CA GLY A 307 10.68 10.62 -19.24
C GLY A 307 10.98 10.51 -17.75
N GLU A 308 11.15 11.68 -17.14
CA GLU A 308 11.41 11.92 -15.73
C GLU A 308 10.54 11.08 -14.78
N LYS A 309 9.22 11.02 -15.01
CA LYS A 309 8.29 10.25 -14.17
C LYS A 309 8.56 8.75 -14.15
N VAL A 310 9.08 8.19 -15.25
CA VAL A 310 9.38 6.76 -15.31
C VAL A 310 10.63 6.47 -14.48
N VAL A 311 11.67 7.28 -14.65
CA VAL A 311 12.94 7.18 -13.91
C VAL A 311 12.73 7.41 -12.41
N HIS A 312 11.99 8.45 -12.03
CA HIS A 312 11.61 8.69 -10.65
C HIS A 312 10.92 7.45 -10.07
N GLY A 313 9.89 6.93 -10.75
CA GLY A 313 9.18 5.74 -10.29
C GLY A 313 10.05 4.47 -10.24
N PHE A 314 11.12 4.37 -11.03
CA PHE A 314 12.10 3.29 -10.96
C PHE A 314 12.96 3.39 -9.70
N VAL A 315 13.55 4.57 -9.45
CA VAL A 315 14.36 4.81 -8.25
C VAL A 315 13.52 4.57 -6.99
N ALA A 316 12.29 5.09 -6.97
CA ALA A 316 11.33 4.87 -5.90
C ALA A 316 11.04 3.36 -5.69
N ALA A 317 10.84 2.60 -6.78
CA ALA A 317 10.60 1.17 -6.68
C ALA A 317 11.75 0.43 -6.01
N TYR A 318 13.01 0.70 -6.39
CA TYR A 318 14.15 0.07 -5.72
C TYR A 318 14.25 0.45 -4.25
N LEU A 319 14.20 1.75 -3.94
CA LEU A 319 14.38 2.22 -2.57
C LEU A 319 13.29 1.69 -1.62
N SER A 320 12.11 1.35 -2.16
CA SER A 320 11.03 0.73 -1.40
C SER A 320 11.20 -0.76 -1.08
N LEU A 321 12.22 -1.42 -1.62
CA LEU A 321 12.44 -2.87 -1.43
C LEU A 321 12.85 -3.24 0.00
N VAL A 322 13.18 -2.26 0.83
CA VAL A 322 13.71 -2.46 2.18
C VAL A 322 12.89 -1.74 3.22
N ASP A 323 13.00 -2.20 4.45
CA ASP A 323 12.14 -1.81 5.56
C ASP A 323 12.80 -0.91 6.60
N GLN A 324 14.07 -0.54 6.42
CA GLN A 324 14.72 0.43 7.32
C GLN A 324 14.17 1.85 7.14
N PHE A 325 13.50 2.12 6.01
CA PHE A 325 12.96 3.42 5.66
C PHE A 325 11.49 3.32 5.25
N LEU A 326 10.74 4.38 5.55
CA LEU A 326 9.45 4.64 4.94
C LEU A 326 9.69 5.59 3.76
N LEU A 327 9.47 5.09 2.53
CA LEU A 327 9.63 5.91 1.34
C LEU A 327 8.44 6.84 1.15
N HIS A 328 8.71 8.12 0.98
CA HIS A 328 7.75 9.14 0.54
C HIS A 328 8.21 9.72 -0.79
N SER A 329 7.26 10.11 -1.62
CA SER A 329 7.47 10.82 -2.89
C SER A 329 6.76 12.15 -2.83
N GLU A 330 7.33 13.20 -3.44
CA GLU A 330 6.80 14.56 -3.41
C GLU A 330 6.54 15.03 -1.95
N TYR A 331 7.53 14.85 -1.08
CA TYR A 331 7.39 15.06 0.35
C TYR A 331 7.57 16.55 0.70
N GLU A 332 6.56 17.15 1.33
CA GLU A 332 6.57 18.57 1.67
C GLU A 332 7.63 18.87 2.75
N LEU A 333 8.65 19.66 2.38
CA LEU A 333 9.72 20.14 3.26
C LEU A 333 10.01 21.60 2.96
N ASN A 334 10.03 22.43 3.99
CA ASN A 334 10.41 23.84 3.98
C ASN A 334 9.93 24.62 2.73
N LYS A 335 8.61 24.65 2.51
CA LYS A 335 7.92 25.36 1.41
C LYS A 335 8.21 24.81 0.00
N GLY A 336 8.81 23.64 -0.11
CA GLY A 336 8.94 22.89 -1.36
C GLY A 336 8.56 21.42 -1.18
N TYR A 337 8.76 20.65 -2.25
CA TYR A 337 8.46 19.22 -2.29
C TYR A 337 9.71 18.51 -2.76
N ALA A 338 10.28 17.67 -1.89
CA ALA A 338 11.41 16.82 -2.25
C ALA A 338 10.91 15.65 -3.09
N ASP A 339 11.64 15.27 -4.13
CA ASP A 339 11.24 14.17 -5.02
C ASP A 339 11.03 12.87 -4.23
N LEU A 340 12.00 12.50 -3.39
CA LEU A 340 11.90 11.34 -2.51
C LEU A 340 12.43 11.63 -1.11
N TYR A 341 11.78 11.08 -0.10
CA TYR A 341 12.26 11.09 1.29
C TYR A 341 12.26 9.67 1.84
N LEU A 342 13.44 9.20 2.24
CA LEU A 342 13.63 7.99 3.02
C LEU A 342 13.55 8.36 4.50
N GLU A 343 12.32 8.32 5.02
CA GLU A 343 12.05 8.56 6.43
C GLU A 343 12.62 7.39 7.25
N PRO A 344 13.46 7.64 8.26
CA PRO A 344 14.05 6.58 9.08
C PRO A 344 12.95 5.87 9.88
N PHE A 345 12.87 4.54 9.78
CA PHE A 345 11.85 3.78 10.49
C PHE A 345 12.29 3.40 11.92
N VAL A 346 12.55 4.44 12.72
CA VAL A 346 13.12 4.33 14.08
C VAL A 346 12.23 3.54 15.06
N ALA A 347 10.92 3.48 14.82
CA ALA A 347 10.00 2.74 15.67
C ALA A 347 10.23 1.21 15.57
N GLN A 348 10.61 0.69 14.39
CA GLN A 348 11.02 -0.71 14.24
C GLN A 348 12.52 -0.91 14.45
N TYR A 349 13.32 0.07 14.04
CA TYR A 349 14.78 0.00 14.09
C TYR A 349 15.37 1.20 14.86
N PRO A 350 15.37 1.17 16.21
CA PRO A 350 15.78 2.31 17.04
C PRO A 350 17.24 2.75 16.85
N ASP A 351 18.05 1.90 16.26
CA ASP A 351 19.47 2.09 15.94
C ASP A 351 19.71 2.64 14.52
N VAL A 352 18.67 2.83 13.70
CA VAL A 352 18.81 3.56 12.42
C VAL A 352 19.30 4.97 12.72
N GLY A 353 20.48 5.29 12.20
CA GLY A 353 21.17 6.56 12.46
C GLY A 353 20.98 7.59 11.36
N TYR A 354 20.45 7.20 10.20
CA TYR A 354 20.42 8.05 9.01
C TYR A 354 19.03 8.11 8.36
N GLY A 355 18.71 9.27 7.80
CA GLY A 355 17.55 9.51 6.93
C GLY A 355 18.02 10.25 5.68
N TYR A 356 17.27 10.16 4.57
CA TYR A 356 17.75 10.70 3.29
C TYR A 356 16.69 11.46 2.52
N VAL A 357 17.04 12.65 2.03
CA VAL A 357 16.20 13.43 1.11
C VAL A 357 16.87 13.38 -0.26
N LEU A 358 16.18 12.91 -1.29
CA LEU A 358 16.73 12.83 -2.64
C LEU A 358 16.05 13.87 -3.54
N GLU A 359 16.85 14.52 -4.37
CA GLU A 359 16.39 15.40 -5.45
C GLU A 359 16.94 14.86 -6.77
N LEU A 360 16.04 14.54 -7.71
CA LEU A 360 16.32 13.90 -8.98
C LEU A 360 16.27 14.96 -10.09
N LYS A 361 17.36 15.08 -10.87
CA LYS A 361 17.38 15.92 -12.07
C LYS A 361 17.44 15.07 -13.32
N TYR A 362 16.46 15.25 -14.19
CA TYR A 362 16.37 14.53 -15.46
C TYR A 362 16.81 15.40 -16.64
N LEU A 363 17.73 14.87 -17.44
CA LEU A 363 18.11 15.38 -18.75
C LEU A 363 17.58 14.40 -19.81
N LYS A 364 16.86 14.89 -20.82
CA LYS A 364 16.39 14.05 -21.93
C LYS A 364 17.57 13.51 -22.72
N ARG A 365 17.39 12.37 -23.39
CA ARG A 365 18.42 11.79 -24.28
C ARG A 365 18.85 12.71 -25.41
N SER A 366 17.95 13.57 -25.87
CA SER A 366 18.26 14.56 -26.91
C SER A 366 19.09 15.74 -26.41
N GLU A 367 19.17 15.93 -25.09
CA GLU A 367 19.95 16.99 -24.47
C GLU A 367 21.41 16.55 -24.30
N ALA A 368 22.33 17.51 -24.36
CA ALA A 368 23.73 17.25 -24.07
C ALA A 368 23.92 17.01 -22.57
N ALA A 369 24.73 16.02 -22.21
CA ALA A 369 25.13 15.72 -20.84
C ALA A 369 26.64 15.87 -20.70
N ASP A 370 27.17 17.03 -21.13
CA ASP A 370 28.56 17.37 -20.87
C ASP A 370 28.77 17.74 -19.39
N ASP A 371 30.03 17.71 -18.93
CA ASP A 371 30.39 17.92 -17.53
C ASP A 371 29.83 19.24 -16.96
N ALA A 372 29.74 20.30 -17.78
CA ALA A 372 29.24 21.60 -17.35
C ALA A 372 27.71 21.58 -17.13
N VAL A 373 26.95 20.97 -18.04
CA VAL A 373 25.49 20.80 -17.89
C VAL A 373 25.17 19.92 -16.69
N VAL A 374 25.87 18.79 -16.55
CA VAL A 374 25.67 17.87 -15.42
C VAL A 374 26.01 18.57 -14.09
N ALA A 375 27.14 19.26 -14.00
CA ALA A 375 27.52 20.00 -12.79
C ALA A 375 26.51 21.10 -12.43
N ALA A 376 25.95 21.81 -13.42
CA ALA A 376 24.91 22.81 -13.16
C ALA A 376 23.64 22.18 -12.57
N LYS A 377 23.24 20.99 -13.05
CA LYS A 377 22.10 20.25 -12.50
C LYS A 377 22.35 19.72 -11.09
N VAL A 378 23.57 19.26 -10.81
CA VAL A 378 23.96 18.89 -9.44
C VAL A 378 23.81 20.11 -8.51
N GLN A 379 24.32 21.28 -8.89
CA GLN A 379 24.23 22.48 -8.05
C GLN A 379 22.79 22.95 -7.83
N GLU A 380 21.93 22.89 -8.85
CA GLU A 380 20.50 23.17 -8.72
C GLU A 380 19.85 22.28 -7.65
N ALA A 381 20.10 20.96 -7.72
CA ALA A 381 19.57 20.00 -6.75
C ALA A 381 20.15 20.22 -5.34
N VAL A 382 21.45 20.50 -5.22
CA VAL A 382 22.12 20.79 -3.95
C VAL A 382 21.50 22.02 -3.27
N GLU A 383 21.17 23.07 -4.01
CA GLU A 383 20.51 24.26 -3.47
C GLU A 383 19.12 23.95 -2.89
N GLN A 384 18.32 23.14 -3.59
CA GLN A 384 17.01 22.69 -3.09
C GLN A 384 17.15 21.82 -1.83
N LEU A 385 18.08 20.86 -1.85
CA LEU A 385 18.34 19.96 -0.71
C LEU A 385 18.76 20.73 0.54
N ARG A 386 19.60 21.77 0.41
CA ARG A 386 19.92 22.66 1.55
C ARG A 386 18.67 23.31 2.13
N GLY A 387 17.72 23.68 1.29
CA GLY A 387 16.42 24.20 1.72
C GLY A 387 15.63 23.15 2.51
N TYR A 388 15.51 21.93 1.99
CA TYR A 388 14.75 20.85 2.63
C TYR A 388 15.37 20.38 3.95
N LEU A 389 16.70 20.20 4.00
CA LEU A 389 17.41 19.77 5.21
C LEU A 389 17.33 20.81 6.34
N ALA A 390 17.07 22.08 6.01
CA ALA A 390 16.86 23.13 7.01
C ALA A 390 15.46 23.09 7.65
N ASP A 391 14.57 22.18 7.25
CA ASP A 391 13.24 22.04 7.86
C ASP A 391 13.37 21.56 9.33
N PRO A 392 12.89 22.35 10.32
CA PRO A 392 12.96 21.96 11.72
C PRO A 392 12.17 20.68 12.05
N ALA A 393 11.20 20.29 11.21
CA ALA A 393 10.41 19.09 11.40
C ALA A 393 11.28 17.82 11.43
N LEU A 394 12.28 17.71 10.54
CA LEU A 394 13.17 16.55 10.45
C LEU A 394 13.87 16.27 11.78
N ARG A 395 14.47 17.31 12.37
CA ARG A 395 15.16 17.24 13.66
C ARG A 395 14.22 17.03 14.83
N SER A 396 13.06 17.68 14.82
CA SER A 396 12.08 17.56 15.91
C SER A 396 11.49 16.15 15.99
N ARG A 397 11.29 15.51 14.82
CA ARG A 397 10.70 14.17 14.72
C ARG A 397 11.73 13.07 14.92
N TYR A 398 12.97 13.28 14.48
CA TYR A 398 14.07 12.31 14.64
C TYR A 398 15.34 12.94 15.22
N PRO A 399 15.37 13.26 16.54
CA PRO A 399 16.50 13.96 17.15
C PRO A 399 17.84 13.21 17.11
N SER A 400 17.80 11.88 16.99
CA SER A 400 18.97 11.01 16.96
C SER A 400 19.40 10.60 15.56
N VAL A 401 18.72 11.09 14.52
CA VAL A 401 19.00 10.71 13.13
C VAL A 401 19.71 11.86 12.41
N GLN A 402 20.74 11.53 11.64
CA GLN A 402 21.38 12.45 10.71
C GLN A 402 20.70 12.37 9.34
N HIS A 403 20.13 13.48 8.88
CA HIS A 403 19.57 13.58 7.53
C HIS A 403 20.64 13.99 6.51
N ILE A 404 20.72 13.27 5.40
CA ILE A 404 21.63 13.54 4.28
C ILE A 404 20.82 13.82 3.02
N GLY A 405 21.09 14.93 2.35
CA GLY A 405 20.54 15.25 1.04
C GLY A 405 21.35 14.55 -0.06
N LEU A 406 20.70 13.95 -1.05
CA LEU A 406 21.36 13.30 -2.20
C LEU A 406 20.85 13.92 -3.49
N ALA A 407 21.69 14.71 -4.14
CA ALA A 407 21.45 15.20 -5.49
C ALA A 407 21.79 14.07 -6.47
N VAL A 408 20.86 13.73 -7.37
CA VAL A 408 21.05 12.67 -8.36
C VAL A 408 20.71 13.20 -9.75
N VAL A 409 21.63 13.10 -10.70
CA VAL A 409 21.42 13.55 -12.08
C VAL A 409 21.37 12.35 -13.02
N LEU A 410 20.32 12.29 -13.82
CA LEU A 410 20.08 11.26 -14.82
C LEU A 410 20.05 11.85 -16.22
N HIS A 411 20.69 11.17 -17.17
CA HIS A 411 20.60 11.45 -18.61
C HIS A 411 19.87 10.30 -19.31
N GLY A 412 18.61 10.55 -19.70
CA GLY A 412 17.67 9.48 -19.93
C GLY A 412 17.57 8.61 -18.68
N TRP A 413 17.95 7.35 -18.79
CA TRP A 413 17.99 6.42 -17.67
C TRP A 413 19.36 6.29 -17.00
N GLU A 414 20.41 6.87 -17.58
CA GLU A 414 21.76 6.71 -17.06
C GLU A 414 21.97 7.66 -15.89
N LEU A 415 22.26 7.13 -14.71
CA LEU A 415 22.66 7.94 -13.56
C LEU A 415 24.11 8.41 -13.82
N VAL A 416 24.27 9.69 -14.16
CA VAL A 416 25.54 10.27 -14.60
C VAL A 416 26.30 10.99 -13.49
N ALA A 417 25.62 11.48 -12.46
CA ALA A 417 26.25 12.09 -11.31
C ALA A 417 25.39 12.00 -10.04
N TYR A 418 26.04 12.00 -8.89
CA TYR A 418 25.39 12.22 -7.60
C TYR A 418 26.31 13.02 -6.66
N GLU A 419 25.73 13.77 -5.73
CA GLU A 419 26.44 14.52 -4.69
C GLU A 419 25.64 14.50 -3.38
N ALA A 420 26.32 14.35 -2.25
CA ALA A 420 25.68 14.46 -0.94
C ALA A 420 25.80 15.87 -0.36
N VAL A 421 24.72 16.29 0.29
CA VAL A 421 24.62 17.50 1.09
C VAL A 421 24.41 17.07 2.52
N GLU A 422 25.41 17.28 3.37
CA GLU A 422 25.24 17.09 4.80
C GLU A 422 24.55 18.31 5.40
N ASP A 423 23.71 18.08 6.40
CA ASP A 423 23.16 19.15 7.22
C ASP A 423 24.35 19.92 7.86
N ALA A 424 24.50 21.19 7.50
CA ALA A 424 25.61 22.05 7.91
C ALA A 424 25.62 22.37 9.43
N SER A 425 24.72 21.78 10.20
CA SER A 425 24.53 22.07 11.61
C SER A 425 24.65 20.85 12.54
N VAL A 426 25.56 19.92 12.21
CA VAL A 426 26.09 18.89 13.14
C VAL A 426 27.43 19.34 13.72
#